data_AF-N1ZSY9-F1
#
_entry.id   AF-N1ZSY9-F1
#
_cell.length_a   1.000
_cell.length_b   1.000
_cell.length_c   1.000
_cell.angle_alpha   90.00
_cell.angle_beta   90.00
_cell.angle_gamma   90.00
#
_symmetry.space_group_name_H-M   'P 1'
#
loop_
_entity.id
_entity.type
_entity.pdbx_description
1 polymer ?
#
loop_
_entity_poly.entity_id
_entity_poly.type
_entity_poly.pdbx_seq_one_letter_code
_entity_poly.pdbx_strand_id
1 'polypeptide(L)' 'MLRRKNTDHGKTQYAEDGYVTAWFMWQLQGDEEAAKAFVGENPELLHNELYQDQKTNWQMSQ' A
#
# COMPACT_ATOMS: atom_id res chain seq x y z
N MET A 1 1.26 -4.60 7.39
CA MET A 1 1.24 -5.96 6.80
C MET A 1 0.16 -5.98 5.73
N LEU A 2 0.44 -6.58 4.59
CA LEU A 2 -0.46 -6.67 3.44
C LEU A 2 -0.30 -8.08 2.85
N ARG A 3 -1.39 -8.79 2.63
CA ARG A 3 -1.35 -10.12 1.99
C ARG A 3 -2.40 -10.18 0.90
N ARG A 4 -2.02 -10.54 -0.32
CA ARG A 4 -3.00 -10.69 -1.41
C ARG A 4 -3.87 -11.93 -1.23
N LYS A 5 -5.15 -11.84 -1.58
CA LYS A 5 -6.08 -12.98 -1.57
C LYS A 5 -5.79 -13.90 -2.78
N ASN A 6 -6.00 -15.20 -2.60
CA ASN A 6 -6.00 -16.21 -3.68
C ASN A 6 -4.80 -16.17 -4.63
N THR A 7 -3.64 -15.72 -4.15
CA THR A 7 -2.43 -15.58 -4.97
C THR A 7 -1.40 -16.58 -4.47
N ASP A 8 -0.93 -17.44 -5.38
CA ASP A 8 0.15 -18.38 -5.12
C ASP A 8 1.46 -17.62 -4.78
N HIS A 9 2.28 -18.17 -3.89
CA HIS A 9 3.40 -17.45 -3.27
C HIS A 9 4.40 -16.91 -4.31
N GLY A 10 4.58 -17.63 -5.43
CA GLY A 10 5.45 -17.22 -6.54
C GLY A 10 4.87 -16.13 -7.47
N LYS A 11 3.58 -15.80 -7.35
CA LYS A 11 2.89 -14.79 -8.18
C LYS A 11 2.62 -13.48 -7.44
N THR A 12 2.81 -13.46 -6.12
CA THR A 12 2.59 -12.27 -5.28
C THR A 12 3.49 -11.10 -5.71
N GLN A 13 4.71 -11.39 -6.16
CA GLN A 13 5.73 -10.37 -6.48
C GLN A 13 5.27 -9.39 -7.57
N TYR A 14 4.56 -9.83 -8.62
CA TYR A 14 4.04 -8.96 -9.68
C TYR A 14 2.77 -8.20 -9.29
N ALA A 15 2.05 -8.70 -8.29
CA ALA A 15 0.73 -8.18 -7.95
C ALA A 15 0.79 -6.97 -6.99
N GLU A 16 1.93 -6.80 -6.33
CA GLU A 16 2.21 -5.74 -5.35
C GLU A 16 2.97 -4.55 -5.97
N ASP A 17 3.38 -4.65 -7.23
CA ASP A 17 4.24 -3.67 -7.93
C ASP A 17 3.72 -2.23 -7.88
N GLY A 18 2.39 -2.04 -7.89
CA GLY A 18 1.77 -0.71 -7.80
C GLY A 18 2.03 -0.02 -6.46
N TYR A 19 1.89 -0.74 -5.34
CA TYR A 19 2.17 -0.17 -4.02
C TYR A 19 3.68 0.00 -3.78
N VAL A 20 4.51 -0.91 -4.29
CA VAL A 20 5.97 -0.74 -4.20
C VAL A 20 6.40 0.53 -4.96
N THR A 21 5.86 0.75 -6.15
CA THR A 21 6.13 1.96 -6.94
C THR A 21 5.63 3.22 -6.23
N ALA A 22 4.38 3.22 -5.75
CA ALA A 22 3.81 4.35 -5.03
C ALA A 22 4.62 4.69 -3.77
N TRP A 23 5.15 3.68 -3.07
CA TRP A 23 6.02 3.87 -1.92
C TRP A 23 7.31 4.62 -2.30
N PHE A 24 7.98 4.21 -3.38
CA PHE A 24 9.19 4.88 -3.84
C PHE A 24 8.91 6.30 -4.35
N MET A 25 7.81 6.51 -5.08
CA MET A 25 7.41 7.84 -5.52
C MET A 25 7.22 8.79 -4.34
N TRP A 26 6.51 8.33 -3.29
CA TRP A 26 6.31 9.13 -2.10
C TRP A 26 7.63 9.40 -1.34
N GLN A 27 8.38 8.35 -1.00
CA GLN A 27 9.55 8.49 -0.11
C GLN A 27 10.76 9.15 -0.78
N LEU A 28 10.96 8.93 -2.09
CA LEU A 28 12.15 9.41 -2.79
C LEU A 28 11.90 10.69 -3.60
N GLN A 29 10.65 10.96 -4.00
CA GLN A 29 10.30 12.11 -4.83
C GLN A 29 9.33 13.07 -4.14
N GLY A 30 8.83 12.75 -2.94
CA GLY A 30 7.87 13.58 -2.22
C GLY A 30 6.49 13.59 -2.87
N ASP A 31 6.13 12.57 -3.64
CA ASP A 31 4.83 12.49 -4.31
C ASP A 31 3.70 12.28 -3.29
N GLU A 32 2.97 13.36 -3.00
CA GLU A 32 1.83 13.36 -2.07
C GLU A 32 0.60 12.64 -2.62
N GLU A 33 0.43 12.54 -3.94
CA GLU A 33 -0.65 11.75 -4.53
C GLU A 33 -0.38 10.25 -4.29
N ALA A 34 0.87 9.81 -4.46
CA ALA A 34 1.27 8.45 -4.12
C ALA A 34 1.16 8.15 -2.62
N ALA A 35 1.34 9.15 -1.75
CA ALA A 35 1.19 9.02 -0.30
C ALA A 35 -0.24 8.62 0.11
N LYS A 36 -1.27 9.06 -0.63
CA LYS A 36 -2.69 8.74 -0.36
C LYS A 36 -3.00 7.24 -0.43
N ALA A 37 -2.14 6.46 -1.09
CA ALA A 37 -2.25 5.02 -1.05
C ALA A 37 -2.00 4.45 0.36
N PHE A 38 -1.18 5.12 1.19
CA PHE A 38 -0.71 4.62 2.49
C PHE A 38 -1.18 5.41 3.70
N VAL A 39 -1.40 6.72 3.57
CA VAL A 39 -1.72 7.64 4.68
C VAL A 39 -2.95 8.51 4.37
N GLY A 40 -3.52 9.16 5.40
CA GLY A 40 -4.73 9.97 5.30
C GLY A 40 -5.93 9.33 6.00
N GLU A 41 -7.10 9.96 5.90
CA GLU A 41 -8.35 9.48 6.54
C GLU A 41 -8.86 8.17 5.93
N ASN A 42 -8.61 7.95 4.64
CA ASN A 42 -9.14 6.80 3.90
C ASN A 42 -8.11 6.25 2.88
N PRO A 43 -6.98 5.67 3.35
CA PRO A 43 -5.90 5.26 2.49
C PRO A 43 -6.29 4.06 1.61
N GLU A 44 -6.01 4.13 0.30
CA GLU A 44 -6.43 3.12 -0.70
C GLU A 44 -6.06 1.69 -0.28
N LEU A 45 -4.89 1.51 0.33
CA LEU A 45 -4.38 0.23 0.80
C LEU A 45 -5.33 -0.49 1.75
N LEU A 46 -6.11 0.23 2.58
CA LEU A 46 -7.06 -0.37 3.53
C LEU A 46 -8.40 -0.75 2.90
N HIS A 47 -8.70 -0.23 1.71
CA HIS A 47 -9.97 -0.47 1.02
C HIS A 47 -9.85 -1.42 -0.17
N ASN A 48 -8.63 -1.79 -0.54
CA ASN A 48 -8.41 -2.68 -1.67
C ASN A 48 -8.84 -4.12 -1.33
N GLU A 49 -9.98 -4.53 -1.87
CA GLU A 49 -10.60 -5.83 -1.58
C GLU A 49 -9.75 -7.04 -2.01
N LEU A 50 -8.76 -6.83 -2.89
CA LEU A 50 -7.84 -7.87 -3.34
C LEU A 50 -6.87 -8.30 -2.23
N TYR A 51 -6.76 -7.54 -1.15
CA TYR A 51 -5.88 -7.80 -0.03
C TYR A 51 -6.66 -8.16 1.24
N GLN A 52 -5.96 -8.83 2.16
CA GLN A 52 -6.43 -9.24 3.47
C GLN A 52 -5.36 -8.90 4.52
N ASP A 53 -5.79 -8.86 5.78
CA ASP A 53 -4.93 -8.56 6.94
C ASP A 53 -4.21 -7.20 6.82
N GLN A 54 -4.83 -6.25 6.11
CA GLN A 54 -4.31 -4.91 5.91
C GLN A 54 -4.13 -4.20 7.26
N LYS A 55 -2.90 -3.81 7.57
CA LYS A 55 -2.54 -3.04 8.76
C LYS A 55 -1.50 -1.99 8.41
N THR A 56 -1.82 -0.74 8.71
CA THR A 56 -0.90 0.40 8.69
C THR A 56 -0.56 0.80 10.13
N ASN A 57 0.68 1.19 10.39
CA ASN A 57 1.09 1.76 11.69
C ASN A 57 1.51 3.23 11.54
N TRP A 58 0.85 3.94 10.62
CA TRP A 58 1.15 5.34 10.35
C TRP A 58 0.42 6.21 11.37
N GLN A 59 1.10 6.52 12.48
CA GLN A 59 0.66 7.58 13.40
C GLN A 59 1.07 8.91 12.78
N MET A 60 0.11 9.67 12.26
CA MET A 60 0.35 11.07 11.90
C MET A 60 0.47 11.86 13.20
N SER A 61 1.68 12.33 13.54
CA SER A 61 1.83 13.41 14.50
C SER A 61 1.24 14.67 13.87
N GLN A 62 0.16 15.18 14.46
CA GLN A 62 -0.36 16.53 14.20
C GLN A 62 0.71 17.58 14.48
#